data_AF-A0A498Q373-F1
#
_entry.id   AF-A0A498Q373-F1
#
_cell.length_a   1.000
_cell.length_b   1.000
_cell.length_c   1.000
_cell.angle_alpha   90.00
_cell.angle_beta   90.00
_cell.angle_gamma   90.00
#
_symmetry.space_group_name_H-M   'P 1'
#
loop_
_entity.id
_entity.type
_entity.pdbx_description
1 polymer ?
#
loop_
_entity_poly.entity_id
_entity_poly.type
_entity_poly.pdbx_seq_one_letter_code
_entity_poly.pdbx_strand_id
1 'polypeptide(L)'
;MFWYLACWVVALLAVRVTLGAESAAALGRECVALLWFLGVYLVVLAFVPVLTRLRTGRGVAVVVASLLGAATAVDQIRFAAGTPEWGVANFLIVWLIPVVIGVGYARRLIGPRAALVAAGCAFTAQLKLALTGAYDVSLVVTGAERMSNVSPPTLLLALHCTWMSCLFIVAAVAIRRWAARPRVWHVVAVGNGGAMTLYLWHIPSIAVAAVSLHAADLDAYDVHAPGLWARLALRAIVFAIVMAGVFRLLAPLEHRRLPWWDGPVQATGARSVAAGALVCVAGVALVALAKNGLGGVEGWTALRCFLAASLGARTSSGSVSRPTPAGRQSGSPYSSNQ
;
A
#
# COMPACT_ATOMS: atom_id res chain seq x y z
N MET A 1 -6.31 -5.23 -9.02
CA MET A 1 -7.39 -4.78 -8.11
C MET A 1 -8.80 -5.14 -8.61
N PHE A 2 -9.22 -4.74 -9.82
CA PHE A 2 -10.58 -5.09 -10.32
C PHE A 2 -10.86 -6.59 -10.35
N TRP A 3 -9.92 -7.39 -10.86
CA TRP A 3 -10.02 -8.86 -10.84
C TRP A 3 -10.15 -9.44 -9.42
N TYR A 4 -9.45 -8.83 -8.45
CA TYR A 4 -9.51 -9.24 -7.05
C TYR A 4 -10.91 -8.99 -6.46
N LEU A 5 -11.43 -7.78 -6.65
CA LEU A 5 -12.78 -7.42 -6.21
C LEU A 5 -13.84 -8.30 -6.88
N ALA A 6 -13.72 -8.54 -8.19
CA ALA A 6 -14.64 -9.41 -8.91
C ALA A 6 -14.61 -10.85 -8.39
N CYS A 7 -13.41 -11.40 -8.16
CA CYS A 7 -13.25 -12.74 -7.61
C CYS A 7 -13.89 -12.85 -6.22
N TRP A 8 -13.64 -11.89 -5.33
CA TRP A 8 -14.24 -11.90 -3.99
C TRP A 8 -15.74 -11.66 -4.01
N VAL A 9 -16.27 -10.80 -4.87
CA VAL A 9 -17.73 -10.65 -5.01
C VAL A 9 -18.37 -11.99 -5.40
N VAL A 10 -17.80 -12.72 -6.37
CA VAL A 10 -18.30 -14.04 -6.76
C VAL A 10 -18.17 -15.07 -5.63
N ALA A 11 -17.00 -15.12 -4.98
CA ALA A 11 -16.76 -16.04 -3.87
C ALA A 11 -17.70 -15.79 -2.68
N LEU A 12 -17.94 -14.51 -2.35
CA LEU A 12 -18.84 -14.13 -1.25
C LEU A 12 -20.30 -14.42 -1.59
N LEU A 13 -20.72 -14.26 -2.85
CA LEU A 13 -22.05 -14.68 -3.29
C LEU A 13 -22.21 -16.19 -3.16
N ALA A 14 -21.21 -16.98 -3.57
CA ALA A 14 -21.22 -18.42 -3.42
C ALA A 14 -21.28 -18.85 -1.94
N VAL A 15 -20.41 -18.30 -1.09
CA VAL A 15 -20.39 -18.56 0.36
C VAL A 15 -21.71 -18.15 1.01
N ARG A 16 -22.32 -17.04 0.58
CA ARG A 16 -23.62 -16.62 1.10
C ARG A 16 -24.72 -17.65 0.82
N VAL A 17 -24.68 -18.27 -0.35
CA VAL A 17 -25.64 -19.30 -0.77
C VAL A 17 -25.37 -20.64 -0.08
N THR A 18 -24.11 -21.02 0.14
CA THR A 18 -23.74 -22.35 0.66
C THR A 18 -23.59 -22.40 2.18
N LEU A 19 -23.01 -21.37 2.79
CA LEU A 19 -22.64 -21.31 4.22
C LEU A 19 -23.42 -20.23 4.98
N GLY A 20 -24.24 -19.44 4.29
CA GLY A 20 -25.10 -18.42 4.90
C GLY A 20 -24.49 -17.02 4.96
N ALA A 21 -25.30 -16.05 5.36
CA ALA A 21 -24.96 -14.63 5.32
C ALA A 21 -23.87 -14.24 6.33
N GLU A 22 -23.80 -14.89 7.49
CA GLU A 22 -22.80 -14.57 8.52
C GLU A 22 -21.39 -14.97 8.10
N SER A 23 -21.21 -16.17 7.54
CA SER A 23 -19.92 -16.63 7.00
C SER A 23 -19.46 -15.75 5.84
N ALA A 24 -20.38 -15.35 4.96
CA ALA A 24 -20.08 -14.40 3.89
C ALA A 24 -19.70 -13.01 4.44
N ALA A 25 -20.36 -12.53 5.49
CA ALA A 25 -20.01 -11.25 6.11
C ALA A 25 -18.64 -11.30 6.81
N ALA A 26 -18.32 -12.40 7.49
CA ALA A 26 -17.02 -12.60 8.13
C ALA A 26 -15.89 -12.64 7.09
N LEU A 27 -16.02 -13.50 6.07
CA LEU A 27 -15.07 -13.57 4.97
C LEU A 27 -14.97 -12.23 4.23
N GLY A 28 -16.11 -11.58 4.01
CA GLY A 28 -16.20 -10.30 3.32
C GLY A 28 -15.54 -9.14 4.05
N ARG A 29 -15.33 -9.22 5.37
CA ARG A 29 -14.52 -8.24 6.12
C ARG A 29 -13.04 -8.48 5.91
N GLU A 30 -12.58 -9.73 6.06
CA GLU A 30 -11.16 -10.08 5.96
C GLU A 30 -10.59 -9.86 4.55
N CYS A 31 -11.36 -10.21 3.52
CA CYS A 31 -10.88 -10.17 2.14
C CYS A 31 -10.68 -8.75 1.61
N VAL A 32 -11.39 -7.76 2.13
CA VAL A 32 -11.21 -6.36 1.72
C VAL A 32 -10.49 -5.53 2.77
N ALA A 33 -10.22 -6.08 3.96
CA ALA A 33 -9.49 -5.39 5.02
C ALA A 33 -8.20 -4.80 4.48
N LEU A 34 -7.39 -5.59 3.76
CA LEU A 34 -6.12 -5.12 3.20
C LEU A 34 -6.26 -3.87 2.31
N LEU A 35 -7.40 -3.67 1.65
CA LEU A 35 -7.59 -2.53 0.74
C LEU A 35 -7.47 -1.17 1.43
N TRP A 36 -7.55 -1.10 2.77
CA TRP A 36 -7.36 0.14 3.52
C TRP A 36 -6.03 0.81 3.17
N PHE A 37 -4.94 0.03 3.09
CA PHE A 37 -3.62 0.59 2.82
C PHE A 37 -3.50 1.06 1.38
N LEU A 38 -4.13 0.37 0.42
CA LEU A 38 -4.22 0.86 -0.96
C LEU A 38 -5.00 2.18 -1.04
N GLY A 39 -6.08 2.31 -0.25
CA GLY A 39 -6.86 3.54 -0.18
C GLY A 39 -6.04 4.71 0.36
N VAL A 40 -5.33 4.49 1.47
CA VAL A 40 -4.39 5.47 2.03
C VAL A 40 -3.28 5.80 1.05
N TYR A 41 -2.71 4.80 0.39
CA TYR A 41 -1.64 4.96 -0.60
C TYR A 41 -2.08 5.89 -1.74
N LEU A 42 -3.29 5.73 -2.29
CA LEU A 42 -3.82 6.62 -3.32
C LEU A 42 -3.91 8.08 -2.86
N VAL A 43 -4.42 8.30 -1.64
CA VAL A 43 -4.52 9.65 -1.06
C VAL A 43 -3.14 10.25 -0.86
N VAL A 44 -2.22 9.50 -0.26
CA VAL A 44 -0.83 9.94 -0.02
C VAL A 44 -0.12 10.28 -1.33
N LEU A 45 -0.33 9.49 -2.39
CA LEU A 45 0.26 9.75 -3.72
C LEU A 45 -0.22 11.08 -4.32
N ALA A 46 -1.45 11.50 -4.03
CA ALA A 46 -1.97 12.78 -4.50
C ALA A 46 -1.17 13.99 -3.95
N PHE A 47 -0.46 13.83 -2.82
CA PHE A 47 0.40 14.87 -2.25
C PHE A 47 1.81 14.89 -2.85
N VAL A 48 2.25 13.83 -3.54
CA VAL A 48 3.59 13.74 -4.14
C VAL A 48 3.94 14.96 -5.01
N PRO A 49 3.06 15.48 -5.89
CA PRO A 49 3.38 16.68 -6.68
C PRO A 49 3.75 17.90 -5.83
N VAL A 50 3.08 18.11 -4.69
CA VAL A 50 3.41 19.21 -3.76
C VAL A 50 4.71 18.91 -3.02
N LEU A 51 4.85 17.69 -2.51
CA LEU A 51 6.07 17.25 -1.83
C LEU A 51 7.28 17.34 -2.75
N THR A 52 7.09 17.20 -4.07
CA THR A 52 8.19 17.30 -5.02
C THR A 52 8.76 18.71 -5.18
N ARG A 53 8.06 19.72 -4.68
CA ARG A 53 8.52 21.12 -4.67
C ARG A 53 9.53 21.41 -3.56
N LEU A 54 9.74 20.51 -2.59
CA LEU A 54 10.76 20.71 -1.55
C LEU A 54 12.16 20.76 -2.18
N ARG A 55 12.92 21.82 -1.88
CA ARG A 55 14.24 22.08 -2.49
C ARG A 55 15.42 21.90 -1.55
N THR A 56 15.19 21.77 -0.24
CA THR A 56 16.25 21.75 0.77
C THR A 56 16.03 20.64 1.79
N GLY A 57 17.13 20.13 2.37
CA GLY A 57 17.06 19.17 3.47
C GLY A 57 16.37 19.73 4.72
N ARG A 58 16.53 21.03 4.99
CA ARG A 58 15.79 21.73 6.07
C ARG A 58 14.28 21.70 5.83
N GLY A 59 13.82 21.95 4.59
CA GLY A 59 12.40 21.87 4.25
C GLY A 59 11.84 20.47 4.47
N VAL A 60 12.59 19.43 4.11
CA VAL A 60 12.22 18.03 4.39
C VAL A 60 12.12 17.77 5.89
N ALA A 61 13.12 18.20 6.67
CA ALA A 61 13.14 18.02 8.12
C ALA A 61 11.97 18.74 8.82
N VAL A 62 11.65 19.98 8.39
CA VAL A 62 10.51 20.74 8.92
C VAL A 62 9.21 20.00 8.63
N VAL A 63 8.97 19.53 7.40
CA VAL A 63 7.73 18.81 7.07
C VAL A 63 7.62 17.51 7.87
N VAL A 64 8.69 16.72 8.01
CA VAL A 64 8.67 15.50 8.84
C VAL A 64 8.39 15.83 10.31
N ALA A 65 9.04 16.85 10.87
CA ALA A 65 8.80 17.27 12.24
C ALA A 65 7.35 17.77 12.45
N SER A 66 6.81 18.52 11.49
CA SER A 66 5.41 18.97 11.52
C SER A 66 4.43 17.79 11.46
N LEU A 67 4.70 16.76 10.65
CA LEU A 67 3.88 15.55 10.58
C LEU A 67 3.94 14.76 11.89
N LEU A 68 5.12 14.63 12.51
CA LEU A 68 5.27 13.99 13.83
C LEU A 68 4.53 14.77 14.93
N GLY A 69 4.60 16.11 14.90
CA GLY A 69 3.85 16.97 15.81
C GLY A 69 2.34 16.83 15.62
N ALA A 70 1.87 16.81 14.37
CA ALA A 70 0.46 16.59 14.05
C ALA A 70 -0.02 15.20 14.49
N ALA A 71 0.78 14.14 14.26
CA ALA A 71 0.45 12.80 14.73
C ALA A 71 0.34 12.73 16.26
N THR A 72 1.24 13.42 16.96
CA THR A 72 1.18 13.55 18.42
C THR A 72 -0.11 14.24 18.86
N ALA A 73 -0.48 15.36 18.23
CA ALA A 73 -1.70 16.09 18.57
C ALA A 73 -2.96 15.24 18.34
N VAL A 74 -3.03 14.50 17.23
CA VAL A 74 -4.14 13.59 16.92
C VAL A 74 -4.23 12.47 17.94
N ASP A 75 -3.10 11.88 18.36
CA ASP A 75 -3.10 10.85 19.40
C ASP A 75 -3.58 11.40 20.75
N GLN A 76 -3.17 12.63 21.12
CA GLN A 76 -3.67 13.27 22.35
C GLN A 76 -5.19 13.51 22.30
N ILE A 77 -5.72 13.97 21.17
CA ILE A 77 -7.18 14.14 20.99
C ILE A 77 -7.88 12.78 21.09
N ARG A 78 -7.34 11.75 20.44
CA ARG A 78 -7.87 10.37 20.50
C ARG A 78 -7.90 9.84 21.93
N PHE A 79 -6.83 10.04 22.70
CA PHE A 79 -6.79 9.61 24.10
C PHE A 79 -7.75 10.39 24.98
N ALA A 80 -7.87 11.70 24.79
CA ALA A 80 -8.79 12.55 25.54
C ALA A 80 -10.26 12.22 25.24
N ALA A 81 -10.60 11.93 23.98
CA ALA A 81 -11.95 11.60 23.55
C ALA A 81 -12.34 10.12 23.79
N GLY A 82 -11.36 9.24 24.09
CA GLY A 82 -11.57 7.82 24.36
C GLY A 82 -12.09 7.00 23.18
N THR A 83 -12.19 7.58 21.98
CA THR A 83 -12.79 6.93 20.80
C THR A 83 -11.79 6.87 19.63
N PRO A 84 -11.62 5.71 18.96
CA PRO A 84 -10.65 5.55 17.88
C PRO A 84 -10.89 6.47 16.67
N GLU A 85 -12.12 6.96 16.47
CA GLU A 85 -12.50 7.76 15.30
C GLU A 85 -11.71 9.06 15.18
N TRP A 86 -11.28 9.64 16.30
CA TRP A 86 -10.43 10.83 16.31
C TRP A 86 -9.01 10.57 15.79
N GLY A 87 -8.58 9.31 15.72
CA GLY A 87 -7.31 8.91 15.15
C GLY A 87 -7.29 8.84 13.61
N VAL A 88 -8.43 8.99 12.93
CA VAL A 88 -8.52 8.76 11.47
C VAL A 88 -7.59 9.67 10.66
N ALA A 89 -7.35 10.91 11.12
CA ALA A 89 -6.42 11.83 10.47
C ALA A 89 -4.98 11.26 10.37
N ASN A 90 -4.57 10.40 11.31
CA ASN A 90 -3.26 9.78 11.30
C ASN A 90 -3.06 8.81 10.13
N PHE A 91 -4.12 8.30 9.48
CA PHE A 91 -3.96 7.57 8.22
C PHE A 91 -3.27 8.40 7.14
N LEU A 92 -3.54 9.70 7.05
CA LEU A 92 -2.84 10.55 6.10
C LEU A 92 -1.50 11.03 6.65
N ILE A 93 -1.51 11.56 7.89
CA ILE A 93 -0.36 12.24 8.49
C ILE A 93 0.84 11.28 8.63
N VAL A 94 0.61 10.09 9.19
CA VAL A 94 1.68 9.13 9.47
C VAL A 94 2.27 8.57 8.18
N TRP A 95 1.41 8.23 7.21
CA TRP A 95 1.85 7.65 5.94
C TRP A 95 2.47 8.66 4.97
N LEU A 96 2.28 9.97 5.17
CA LEU A 96 3.04 11.01 4.45
C LEU A 96 4.53 11.04 4.86
N ILE A 97 4.87 10.68 6.09
CA ILE A 97 6.26 10.72 6.60
C ILE A 97 7.23 9.93 5.72
N PRO A 98 7.02 8.62 5.44
CA PRO A 98 7.94 7.85 4.60
C PRO A 98 7.99 8.40 3.16
N VAL A 99 6.90 8.99 2.66
CA VAL A 99 6.87 9.62 1.33
C VAL A 99 7.69 10.90 1.28
N VAL A 100 7.59 11.77 2.30
CA VAL A 100 8.41 12.98 2.40
C VAL A 100 9.90 12.62 2.47
N ILE A 101 10.26 11.61 3.27
CA ILE A 101 11.64 11.11 3.39
C ILE A 101 12.11 10.51 2.06
N GLY A 102 11.29 9.68 1.42
CA GLY A 102 11.59 9.09 0.11
C GLY A 102 11.77 10.13 -0.99
N VAL A 103 10.96 11.19 -0.98
CA VAL A 103 11.10 12.36 -1.85
C VAL A 103 12.41 13.10 -1.57
N GLY A 104 12.76 13.30 -0.29
CA GLY A 104 14.04 13.88 0.12
C GLY A 104 15.24 13.05 -0.35
N TYR A 105 15.16 11.72 -0.26
CA TYR A 105 16.16 10.80 -0.79
C TYR A 105 16.29 10.87 -2.31
N ALA A 106 15.17 10.79 -3.05
CA ALA A 106 15.16 10.81 -4.51
C ALA A 106 15.75 12.11 -5.07
N ARG A 107 15.53 13.25 -4.39
CA ARG A 107 16.14 14.54 -4.74
C ARG A 107 17.49 14.81 -4.07
N ARG A 108 18.08 13.83 -3.40
CA ARG A 108 19.39 13.94 -2.73
C ARG A 108 19.45 15.08 -1.70
N LEU A 109 18.33 15.39 -1.06
CA LEU A 109 18.21 16.44 -0.03
C LEU A 109 18.62 15.97 1.36
N ILE A 110 18.71 14.65 1.57
CA ILE A 110 19.08 14.03 2.84
C ILE A 110 20.44 13.32 2.67
N GLY A 111 21.45 13.81 3.38
CA GLY A 111 22.76 13.15 3.44
C GLY A 111 22.75 11.92 4.39
N PRO A 112 23.66 10.96 4.21
CA PRO A 112 23.68 9.72 5.00
C PRO A 112 23.90 9.97 6.51
N ARG A 113 24.71 10.97 6.88
CA ARG A 113 24.90 11.35 8.30
C ARG A 113 23.61 11.88 8.92
N ALA A 114 22.91 12.79 8.23
CA ALA A 114 21.64 13.33 8.70
C ALA A 114 20.57 12.23 8.81
N ALA A 115 20.52 11.31 7.84
CA ALA A 115 19.63 10.16 7.89
C ALA A 115 19.95 9.25 9.08
N LEU A 116 21.22 8.95 9.34
CA LEU A 116 21.62 8.11 10.48
C LEU A 116 21.24 8.76 11.82
N VAL A 117 21.48 10.07 11.98
CA VAL A 117 21.08 10.81 13.18
C VAL A 117 19.57 10.79 13.34
N ALA A 118 18.80 11.09 12.29
CA ALA A 118 17.34 11.06 12.32
C ALA A 118 16.80 9.66 12.67
N ALA A 119 17.41 8.60 12.12
CA ALA A 119 17.05 7.23 12.44
C ALA A 119 17.32 6.89 13.91
N GLY A 120 18.50 7.23 14.43
CA GLY A 120 18.85 7.01 15.82
C GLY A 120 17.92 7.76 16.79
N CYS A 121 17.63 9.03 16.50
CA CYS A 121 16.70 9.84 17.29
C CYS A 121 15.27 9.27 17.28
N ALA A 122 14.73 8.95 16.10
CA ALA A 122 13.37 8.43 15.97
C ALA A 122 13.22 7.03 16.59
N PHE A 123 14.20 6.15 16.41
CA PHE A 123 14.21 4.83 17.05
C PHE A 123 14.29 4.94 18.58
N THR A 124 15.18 5.79 19.10
CA THR A 124 15.30 6.00 20.55
C THR A 124 14.02 6.59 21.14
N ALA A 125 13.39 7.54 20.44
CA ALA A 125 12.10 8.10 20.85
C ALA A 125 11.00 7.03 20.82
N GLN A 126 10.96 6.18 19.78
CA GLN A 126 9.99 5.08 19.69
C GLN A 126 10.16 4.09 20.83
N LEU A 127 11.40 3.69 21.14
CA LEU A 127 11.71 2.78 22.23
C LEU A 127 11.27 3.35 23.58
N LYS A 128 11.64 4.61 23.86
CA LYS A 128 11.22 5.29 25.10
C LYS A 128 9.70 5.33 25.22
N LEU A 129 8.99 5.62 24.13
CA LEU A 129 7.54 5.71 24.10
C LEU A 129 6.87 4.33 24.28
N ALA A 130 7.43 3.27 23.69
CA ALA A 130 6.94 1.91 23.88
C ALA A 130 7.10 1.45 25.34
N LEU A 131 8.19 1.88 26.00
CA LEU A 131 8.48 1.53 27.39
C LEU A 131 7.58 2.25 28.42
N THR A 132 6.88 3.33 28.06
CA THR A 132 5.95 3.99 29.00
C THR A 132 4.65 3.22 29.19
N GLY A 133 4.35 2.25 28.31
CA GLY A 133 3.08 1.51 28.31
C GLY A 133 1.88 2.31 27.81
N ALA A 134 2.08 3.55 27.33
CA ALA A 134 1.04 4.40 26.74
C ALA A 134 0.56 3.86 25.38
N TYR A 135 1.43 3.14 24.67
CA TYR A 135 1.12 2.44 23.43
C TYR A 135 1.48 0.96 23.61
N ASP A 136 0.69 0.07 23.04
CA ASP A 136 1.07 -1.34 23.00
C ASP A 136 2.27 -1.54 22.06
N VAL A 137 3.15 -2.48 22.40
CA VAL A 137 4.39 -2.75 21.64
C VAL A 137 4.06 -3.31 20.26
N SER A 138 3.02 -4.12 20.16
CA SER A 138 2.62 -4.70 18.88
C SER A 138 2.10 -3.62 17.94
N LEU A 139 2.65 -3.57 16.73
CA LEU A 139 2.14 -2.65 15.71
C LEU A 139 0.81 -3.14 15.13
N VAL A 140 0.57 -4.45 15.12
CA VAL A 140 -0.61 -5.10 14.56
C VAL A 140 -1.35 -5.84 15.66
N VAL A 141 -2.67 -5.70 15.71
CA VAL A 141 -3.49 -6.39 16.72
C VAL A 141 -3.56 -7.87 16.35
N THR A 142 -3.17 -8.71 17.30
CA THR A 142 -3.31 -10.17 17.28
C THR A 142 -4.53 -10.64 18.08
N GLY A 143 -5.18 -9.71 18.80
CA GLY A 143 -6.40 -9.92 19.59
C GLY A 143 -6.15 -9.81 21.11
N ALA A 144 -4.89 -9.76 21.54
CA ALA A 144 -4.50 -9.62 22.94
C ALA A 144 -4.20 -8.16 23.36
N GLU A 145 -4.07 -7.26 22.39
CA GLU A 145 -3.67 -5.87 22.62
C GLU A 145 -4.87 -4.96 22.89
N ARG A 146 -4.67 -3.94 23.72
CA ARG A 146 -5.67 -2.93 24.06
C ARG A 146 -5.88 -1.95 22.91
N MET A 147 -4.85 -1.74 22.09
CA MET A 147 -4.85 -0.74 21.03
C MET A 147 -4.00 -1.16 19.82
N SER A 148 -4.56 -0.90 18.61
CA SER A 148 -3.80 -0.94 17.37
C SER A 148 -2.98 0.33 17.15
N ASN A 149 -1.71 0.16 16.73
CA ASN A 149 -0.87 1.25 16.24
C ASN A 149 -0.96 1.49 14.73
N VAL A 150 -1.77 0.69 14.01
CA VAL A 150 -1.99 0.80 12.55
C VAL A 150 -3.42 1.16 12.18
N SER A 151 -4.38 0.95 13.10
CA SER A 151 -5.82 1.12 12.84
C SER A 151 -6.53 1.81 14.02
N PRO A 152 -6.51 3.15 14.10
CA PRO A 152 -5.75 4.09 13.26
C PRO A 152 -4.26 4.20 13.64
N PRO A 153 -3.40 4.71 12.72
CA PRO A 153 -1.99 4.90 12.99
C PRO A 153 -1.70 5.79 14.21
N THR A 154 -0.61 5.51 14.91
CA THR A 154 -0.15 6.28 16.07
C THR A 154 1.22 6.93 15.83
N LEU A 155 1.64 7.78 16.76
CA LEU A 155 3.00 8.31 16.86
C LEU A 155 4.05 7.21 16.89
N LEU A 156 3.74 6.05 17.50
CA LEU A 156 4.64 4.91 17.52
C LEU A 156 4.95 4.40 16.10
N LEU A 157 3.92 4.30 15.25
CA LEU A 157 4.10 3.96 13.83
C LEU A 157 4.78 5.10 13.07
N ALA A 158 4.49 6.35 13.39
CA ALA A 158 5.12 7.52 12.76
C ALA A 158 6.64 7.55 12.97
N LEU A 159 7.08 7.27 14.20
CA LEU A 159 8.50 7.11 14.52
C LEU A 159 9.10 5.89 13.82
N HIS A 160 8.35 4.79 13.75
CA HIS A 160 8.76 3.59 13.01
C HIS A 160 9.03 3.87 11.53
N CYS A 161 8.08 4.52 10.85
CA CYS A 161 8.23 4.95 9.47
C CYS A 161 9.42 5.90 9.29
N THR A 162 9.67 6.78 10.25
CA THR A 162 10.79 7.73 10.21
C THR A 162 12.13 7.00 10.24
N TRP A 163 12.39 6.19 11.28
CA TRP A 163 13.71 5.58 11.42
C TRP A 163 13.98 4.51 10.36
N MET A 164 12.98 3.71 9.96
CA MET A 164 13.13 2.72 8.90
C MET A 164 13.46 3.37 7.56
N SER A 165 12.75 4.46 7.20
CA SER A 165 13.00 5.18 5.95
C SER A 165 14.37 5.85 5.95
N CYS A 166 14.78 6.43 7.08
CA CYS A 166 16.12 7.02 7.21
C CYS A 166 17.23 5.96 7.21
N LEU A 167 17.02 4.81 7.84
CA LEU A 167 17.97 3.69 7.80
C LEU A 167 18.11 3.14 6.38
N PHE A 168 17.02 3.07 5.61
CA PHE A 168 17.08 2.74 4.19
C PHE A 168 18.01 3.70 3.42
N ILE A 169 17.95 5.01 3.67
CA ILE A 169 18.84 5.99 3.01
C ILE A 169 20.31 5.68 3.30
N VAL A 170 20.64 5.31 4.54
CA VAL A 170 22.01 4.91 4.92
C VAL A 170 22.44 3.66 4.17
N ALA A 171 21.58 2.65 4.10
CA ALA A 171 21.85 1.38 3.41
C ALA A 171 21.75 1.48 1.87
N ALA A 172 21.18 2.55 1.32
CA ALA A 172 20.80 2.66 -0.08
C ALA A 172 21.98 2.45 -1.04
N VAL A 173 23.19 2.91 -0.70
CA VAL A 173 24.39 2.69 -1.54
C VAL A 173 24.73 1.21 -1.63
N ALA A 174 24.70 0.49 -0.51
CA ALA A 174 24.99 -0.94 -0.46
C ALA A 174 23.91 -1.73 -1.19
N ILE A 175 22.64 -1.40 -0.96
CA ILE A 175 21.50 -2.02 -1.65
C ILE A 175 21.62 -1.83 -3.17
N ARG A 176 21.95 -0.63 -3.65
CA ARG A 176 22.14 -0.37 -5.09
C ARG A 176 23.30 -1.18 -5.67
N ARG A 177 24.43 -1.29 -4.96
CA ARG A 177 25.56 -2.12 -5.41
C ARG A 177 25.19 -3.59 -5.50
N TRP A 178 24.39 -4.09 -4.57
CA TRP A 178 23.90 -5.46 -4.58
C TRP A 178 22.89 -5.71 -5.71
N ALA A 179 21.95 -4.78 -5.88
CA ALA A 179 20.95 -4.81 -6.94
C ALA A 179 21.52 -4.62 -8.35
N ALA A 180 22.75 -4.11 -8.49
CA ALA A 180 23.44 -4.04 -9.79
C ALA A 180 23.80 -5.42 -10.36
N ARG A 181 23.74 -6.49 -9.56
CA ARG A 181 23.98 -7.86 -10.02
C ARG A 181 22.77 -8.36 -10.82
N PRO A 182 22.92 -8.82 -12.09
CA PRO A 182 21.79 -9.20 -12.94
C PRO A 182 20.85 -10.25 -12.31
N ARG A 183 21.41 -11.23 -11.60
CA ARG A 183 20.61 -12.27 -10.91
C ARG A 183 19.76 -11.69 -9.78
N VAL A 184 20.30 -10.76 -9.01
CA VAL A 184 19.57 -10.09 -7.92
C VAL A 184 18.48 -9.20 -8.50
N TRP A 185 18.82 -8.41 -9.52
CA TRP A 185 17.85 -7.56 -10.20
C TRP A 185 16.72 -8.35 -10.82
N HIS A 186 17.00 -9.49 -11.45
CA HIS A 186 15.99 -10.33 -12.06
C HIS A 186 14.94 -10.80 -11.03
N VAL A 187 15.38 -11.30 -9.87
CA VAL A 187 14.46 -11.71 -8.78
C VAL A 187 13.61 -10.53 -8.30
N VAL A 188 14.23 -9.36 -8.09
CA VAL A 188 13.52 -8.14 -7.67
C VAL A 188 12.50 -7.69 -8.72
N ALA A 189 12.88 -7.69 -9.99
CA ALA A 189 12.02 -7.26 -11.09
C ALA A 189 10.83 -8.22 -11.29
N VAL A 190 11.07 -9.54 -11.21
CA VAL A 190 10.01 -10.55 -11.28
C VAL A 190 9.05 -10.39 -10.11
N GLY A 191 9.55 -10.33 -8.87
CA GLY A 191 8.71 -10.15 -7.69
C GLY A 191 7.92 -8.85 -7.74
N ASN A 192 8.54 -7.75 -8.17
CA ASN A 192 7.89 -6.46 -8.31
C ASN A 192 6.82 -6.46 -9.42
N GLY A 193 7.02 -7.25 -10.49
CA GLY A 193 6.06 -7.42 -11.58
C GLY A 193 4.71 -8.01 -11.15
N GLY A 194 4.66 -8.66 -9.97
CA GLY A 194 3.39 -9.09 -9.38
C GLY A 194 3.20 -8.61 -7.94
N ALA A 195 3.77 -7.46 -7.57
CA ALA A 195 3.69 -6.93 -6.22
C ALA A 195 2.24 -6.71 -5.76
N MET A 196 1.34 -6.30 -6.67
CA MET A 196 -0.07 -6.12 -6.34
C MET A 196 -0.76 -7.46 -6.11
N THR A 197 -0.41 -8.50 -6.88
CA THR A 197 -0.88 -9.87 -6.63
C THR A 197 -0.40 -10.39 -5.27
N LEU A 198 0.90 -10.27 -4.97
CA LEU A 198 1.45 -10.66 -3.66
C LEU A 198 0.71 -9.95 -2.53
N TYR A 199 0.55 -8.63 -2.64
CA TYR A 199 -0.12 -7.81 -1.65
C TYR A 199 -1.58 -8.19 -1.45
N LEU A 200 -2.36 -8.44 -2.50
CA LEU A 200 -3.78 -8.76 -2.36
C LEU A 200 -4.03 -10.22 -1.92
N TRP A 201 -3.16 -11.15 -2.29
CA TRP A 201 -3.42 -12.59 -2.11
C TRP A 201 -2.63 -13.25 -0.98
N HIS A 202 -1.74 -12.53 -0.29
CA HIS A 202 -0.96 -13.14 0.79
C HIS A 202 -1.80 -13.61 1.98
N ILE A 203 -2.81 -12.86 2.44
CA ILE A 203 -3.69 -13.31 3.55
C ILE A 203 -4.46 -14.58 3.17
N PRO A 204 -5.15 -14.65 2.01
CA PRO A 204 -5.72 -15.91 1.54
C PRO A 204 -4.70 -17.05 1.43
N SER A 205 -3.49 -16.75 0.97
CA SER A 205 -2.41 -17.76 0.85
C SER A 205 -1.93 -18.25 2.22
N ILE A 206 -1.85 -17.36 3.22
CA ILE A 206 -1.55 -17.70 4.62
C ILE A 206 -2.66 -18.58 5.19
N ALA A 207 -3.93 -18.25 4.91
CA ALA A 207 -5.07 -19.05 5.36
C ALA A 207 -5.04 -20.46 4.75
N VAL A 208 -4.82 -20.56 3.43
CA VAL A 208 -4.67 -21.87 2.75
C VAL A 208 -3.51 -22.65 3.35
N ALA A 209 -2.33 -22.04 3.52
CA ALA A 209 -1.18 -22.71 4.12
C ALA A 209 -1.45 -23.18 5.56
N ALA A 210 -2.12 -22.35 6.38
CA ALA A 210 -2.47 -22.70 7.75
C ALA A 210 -3.47 -23.86 7.80
N VAL A 211 -4.53 -23.82 6.99
CA VAL A 211 -5.53 -24.90 6.92
C VAL A 211 -4.93 -26.20 6.40
N SER A 212 -4.05 -26.14 5.41
CA SER A 212 -3.35 -27.33 4.89
C SER A 212 -2.44 -27.98 5.94
N LEU A 213 -1.75 -27.18 6.76
CA LEU A 213 -0.91 -27.69 7.84
C LEU A 213 -1.74 -28.24 9.00
N HIS A 214 -2.84 -27.56 9.35
CA HIS A 214 -3.80 -28.04 10.35
C HIS A 214 -4.39 -29.39 9.95
N ALA A 215 -4.78 -29.56 8.68
CA ALA A 215 -5.28 -30.84 8.16
C ALA A 215 -4.24 -31.97 8.20
N ALA A 216 -2.96 -31.62 8.28
CA ALA A 216 -1.84 -32.56 8.43
C ALA A 216 -1.37 -32.70 9.89
N ASP A 217 -2.05 -32.09 10.86
CA ASP A 217 -1.68 -32.05 12.28
C ASP A 217 -0.30 -31.40 12.55
N LEU A 218 0.12 -30.49 11.66
CA LEU A 218 1.42 -29.80 11.67
C LEU A 218 1.28 -28.34 12.11
N ASP A 219 0.43 -28.10 13.10
CA ASP A 219 0.16 -26.76 13.59
C ASP A 219 1.34 -26.12 14.33
N ALA A 220 1.45 -24.80 14.16
CA ALA A 220 2.49 -23.96 14.73
C ALA A 220 1.90 -22.78 15.53
N TYR A 221 0.91 -23.05 16.39
CA TYR A 221 0.29 -22.01 17.25
C TYR A 221 0.80 -22.05 18.70
N ASP A 222 1.21 -23.21 19.22
CA ASP A 222 1.71 -23.33 20.59
C ASP A 222 3.18 -22.91 20.68
N VAL A 223 3.43 -21.80 21.38
CA VAL A 223 4.76 -21.21 21.57
C VAL A 223 5.66 -22.12 22.42
N HIS A 224 5.08 -23.00 23.24
CA HIS A 224 5.82 -23.90 24.11
C HIS A 224 6.06 -25.29 23.49
N ALA A 225 5.50 -25.54 22.30
CA ALA A 225 5.64 -26.84 21.64
C ALA A 225 7.10 -27.11 21.20
N PRO A 226 7.60 -28.35 21.39
CA PRO A 226 8.91 -28.73 20.89
C PRO A 226 8.96 -28.64 19.37
N GLY A 227 10.05 -28.09 18.85
CA GLY A 227 10.24 -27.93 17.41
C GLY A 227 9.46 -26.77 16.78
N LEU A 228 8.94 -25.82 17.57
CA LEU A 228 8.25 -24.62 17.07
C LEU A 228 8.96 -23.97 15.88
N TRP A 229 10.28 -23.73 15.98
CA TRP A 229 11.05 -23.11 14.90
C TRP A 229 11.04 -23.92 13.60
N ALA A 230 11.09 -25.26 13.70
CA ALA A 230 10.98 -26.13 12.53
C ALA A 230 9.58 -26.07 11.92
N ARG A 231 8.53 -26.03 12.76
CA ARG A 231 7.13 -25.89 12.30
C ARG A 231 6.87 -24.51 11.68
N LEU A 232 7.45 -23.44 12.23
CA LEU A 232 7.41 -22.09 11.65
C LEU A 232 8.16 -22.03 10.32
N ALA A 233 9.32 -22.67 10.21
CA ALA A 233 10.06 -22.78 8.95
C ALA A 233 9.26 -23.55 7.90
N LEU A 234 8.65 -24.68 8.27
CA LEU A 234 7.75 -25.44 7.41
C LEU A 234 6.56 -24.58 6.96
N ARG A 235 5.93 -23.85 7.88
CA ARG A 235 4.83 -22.92 7.57
C ARG A 235 5.26 -21.85 6.58
N ALA A 236 6.44 -21.26 6.75
CA ALA A 236 6.99 -20.29 5.81
C ALA A 236 7.24 -20.90 4.42
N ILE A 237 7.74 -22.15 4.35
CA ILE A 237 7.95 -22.88 3.10
C ILE A 237 6.63 -23.17 2.40
N VAL A 238 5.63 -23.71 3.11
CA VAL A 238 4.29 -23.99 2.53
C VAL A 238 3.64 -22.70 2.04
N PHE A 239 3.67 -21.63 2.84
CA PHE A 239 3.20 -20.31 2.41
C PHE A 239 3.91 -19.84 1.14
N ALA A 240 5.24 -19.94 1.08
CA ALA A 240 6.01 -19.54 -0.10
C ALA A 240 5.61 -20.34 -1.35
N ILE A 241 5.38 -21.64 -1.22
CA ILE A 241 4.92 -22.51 -2.32
C ILE A 241 3.52 -22.10 -2.79
N VAL A 242 2.57 -21.93 -1.87
CA VAL A 242 1.19 -21.51 -2.18
C VAL A 242 1.21 -20.14 -2.86
N MET A 243 1.90 -19.17 -2.28
CA MET A 243 2.01 -17.81 -2.80
C MET A 243 2.70 -17.80 -4.18
N ALA A 244 3.73 -18.61 -4.41
CA ALA A 244 4.37 -18.76 -5.72
C ALA A 244 3.43 -19.35 -6.77
N GLY A 245 2.61 -20.34 -6.38
CA GLY A 245 1.55 -20.90 -7.24
C GLY A 245 0.52 -19.85 -7.62
N VAL A 246 -0.04 -19.14 -6.63
CA VAL A 246 -1.00 -18.05 -6.84
C VAL A 246 -0.40 -16.94 -7.71
N PHE A 247 0.85 -16.54 -7.42
CA PHE A 247 1.58 -15.55 -8.21
C PHE A 247 1.70 -15.98 -9.67
N ARG A 248 2.11 -17.23 -9.94
CA ARG A 248 2.25 -17.74 -11.31
C ARG A 248 0.91 -17.77 -12.05
N LEU A 249 -0.16 -18.16 -11.37
CA LEU A 249 -1.50 -18.24 -11.96
C LEU A 249 -2.08 -16.86 -12.28
N LEU A 250 -1.81 -15.86 -11.43
CA LEU A 250 -2.41 -14.53 -11.53
C LEU A 250 -1.50 -13.49 -12.20
N ALA A 251 -0.20 -13.74 -12.31
CA ALA A 251 0.75 -12.85 -13.00
C ALA A 251 0.28 -12.43 -14.41
N PRO A 252 -0.31 -13.30 -15.25
CA PRO A 252 -0.84 -12.89 -16.55
C PRO A 252 -1.93 -11.81 -16.44
N LEU A 253 -2.74 -11.82 -15.38
CA LEU A 253 -3.81 -10.83 -15.17
C LEU A 253 -3.26 -9.46 -14.80
N GLU A 254 -2.10 -9.39 -14.13
CA GLU A 254 -1.45 -8.13 -13.77
C GLU A 254 -0.76 -7.47 -14.96
N HIS A 255 -0.28 -8.27 -15.92
CA HIS A 255 0.40 -7.78 -17.12
C HIS A 255 -0.55 -7.50 -18.30
N ARG A 256 -1.80 -7.95 -18.20
CA ARG A 256 -2.85 -7.65 -19.19
C ARG A 256 -3.36 -6.22 -18.97
N ARG A 257 -2.86 -5.31 -19.80
CA ARG A 257 -3.36 -3.93 -19.84
C ARG A 257 -4.84 -3.94 -20.16
N LEU A 258 -5.61 -3.24 -19.35
CA LEU A 258 -7.01 -2.96 -19.61
C LEU A 258 -7.09 -1.88 -20.71
N PRO A 259 -7.66 -2.21 -21.89
CA PRO A 259 -7.87 -1.22 -22.94
C PRO A 259 -8.64 -0.02 -22.38
N TRP A 260 -8.28 1.19 -22.83
CA TRP A 260 -8.77 2.47 -22.31
C TRP A 260 -8.37 2.82 -20.87
N TRP A 261 -8.33 1.89 -19.92
CA TRP A 261 -7.98 2.18 -18.52
C TRP A 261 -6.49 2.46 -18.32
N ASP A 262 -5.62 1.63 -18.89
CA ASP A 262 -4.16 1.80 -18.80
C ASP A 262 -3.58 2.65 -19.93
N GLY A 263 -4.45 3.32 -20.70
CA GLY A 263 -4.06 4.21 -21.77
C GLY A 263 -3.39 5.49 -21.24
N PRO A 264 -2.49 6.11 -22.01
CA PRO A 264 -1.87 7.38 -21.62
C PRO A 264 -2.93 8.48 -21.47
N VAL A 265 -2.72 9.36 -20.50
CA VAL A 265 -3.60 10.49 -20.18
C VAL A 265 -2.85 11.81 -20.29
N GLN A 266 -3.57 12.86 -20.65
CA GLN A 266 -3.07 14.23 -20.62
C GLN A 266 -4.17 15.12 -20.04
N ALA A 267 -4.04 15.41 -18.76
CA ALA A 267 -4.91 16.33 -18.04
C ALA A 267 -4.11 17.55 -17.61
N THR A 268 -4.57 18.74 -17.98
CA THR A 268 -3.99 20.02 -17.55
C THR A 268 -5.07 20.91 -16.90
N GLY A 269 -4.65 21.87 -16.09
CA GLY A 269 -5.54 22.83 -15.43
C GLY A 269 -6.61 22.18 -14.56
N ALA A 270 -7.85 22.68 -14.65
CA ALA A 270 -8.98 22.24 -13.82
C ALA A 270 -9.29 20.73 -13.93
N ARG A 271 -9.06 20.13 -15.11
CA ARG A 271 -9.26 18.68 -15.32
C ARG A 271 -8.29 17.83 -14.52
N SER A 272 -7.03 18.27 -14.41
CA SER A 272 -6.02 17.60 -13.59
C SER A 272 -6.38 17.68 -12.11
N VAL A 273 -6.85 18.84 -11.65
CA VAL A 273 -7.31 19.05 -10.26
C VAL A 273 -8.52 18.16 -9.96
N ALA A 274 -9.52 18.12 -10.85
CA ALA A 274 -10.69 17.27 -10.69
C ALA A 274 -10.30 15.78 -10.65
N ALA A 275 -9.42 15.33 -11.54
CA ALA A 275 -8.91 13.96 -11.54
C ALA A 275 -8.19 13.62 -10.23
N GLY A 276 -7.32 14.51 -9.73
CA GLY A 276 -6.65 14.34 -8.43
C GLY A 276 -7.63 14.27 -7.25
N ALA A 277 -8.62 15.17 -7.22
CA ALA A 277 -9.66 15.15 -6.18
C ALA A 277 -10.46 13.85 -6.21
N LEU A 278 -10.85 13.36 -7.39
CA LEU A 278 -11.58 12.11 -7.56
C LEU A 278 -10.73 10.89 -7.19
N VAL A 279 -9.41 10.91 -7.42
CA VAL A 279 -8.50 9.87 -6.92
C VAL A 279 -8.44 9.87 -5.38
N CYS A 280 -8.43 11.03 -4.74
CA CYS A 280 -8.52 11.12 -3.27
C CYS A 280 -9.86 10.55 -2.77
N VAL A 281 -10.98 10.89 -3.41
CA VAL A 281 -12.30 10.35 -3.08
C VAL A 281 -12.32 8.83 -3.25
N ALA A 282 -11.74 8.30 -4.33
CA ALA A 282 -11.60 6.86 -4.51
C ALA A 282 -10.77 6.22 -3.39
N GLY A 283 -9.64 6.82 -3.01
CA GLY A 283 -8.82 6.35 -1.89
C GLY A 283 -9.60 6.30 -0.57
N VAL A 284 -10.32 7.35 -0.21
CA VAL A 284 -11.16 7.41 0.99
C VAL A 284 -12.28 6.36 0.95
N ALA A 285 -12.96 6.21 -0.20
CA ALA A 285 -14.00 5.20 -0.38
C ALA A 285 -13.44 3.78 -0.23
N LEU A 286 -12.19 3.54 -0.64
CA LEU A 286 -11.53 2.26 -0.49
C LEU A 286 -11.18 1.96 0.98
N VAL A 287 -10.79 2.97 1.77
CA VAL A 287 -10.62 2.83 3.23
C VAL A 287 -11.95 2.52 3.91
N ALA A 288 -13.03 3.20 3.52
CA ALA A 288 -14.37 2.92 4.04
C ALA A 288 -14.84 1.50 3.68
N LEU A 289 -14.57 1.04 2.45
CA LEU A 289 -14.86 -0.33 2.03
C LEU A 289 -14.10 -1.35 2.89
N ALA A 290 -12.83 -1.09 3.16
CA ALA A 290 -12.01 -1.96 3.98
C ALA A 290 -12.50 -2.03 5.44
N LYS A 291 -12.98 -0.90 6.00
CA LYS A 291 -13.55 -0.84 7.36
C LYS A 291 -14.87 -1.61 7.45
N ASN A 292 -15.75 -1.44 6.45
CA ASN A 292 -17.13 -1.92 6.52
C ASN A 292 -17.33 -3.31 5.90
N GLY A 293 -16.35 -3.84 5.16
CA GLY A 293 -16.43 -5.14 4.49
C GLY A 293 -17.42 -5.15 3.32
N LEU A 294 -17.59 -6.30 2.67
CA LEU A 294 -18.58 -6.50 1.58
C LEU A 294 -19.91 -7.13 2.05
N GLY A 295 -20.16 -7.18 3.36
CA GLY A 295 -21.33 -7.85 3.94
C GLY A 295 -22.61 -7.01 4.04
N GLY A 296 -22.49 -5.67 4.01
CA GLY A 296 -23.60 -4.75 4.33
C GLY A 296 -23.72 -3.55 3.39
N VAL A 297 -24.79 -2.76 3.56
CA VAL A 297 -25.12 -1.62 2.69
C VAL A 297 -23.97 -0.61 2.61
N GLU A 298 -23.31 -0.34 3.74
CA GLU A 298 -22.16 0.58 3.83
C GLU A 298 -20.95 0.15 2.99
N GLY A 299 -20.71 -1.16 2.92
CA GLY A 299 -19.69 -1.74 2.06
C GLY A 299 -19.99 -1.55 0.59
N TRP A 300 -21.23 -1.87 0.20
CA TRP A 300 -21.68 -1.72 -1.19
C TRP A 300 -21.74 -0.25 -1.63
N THR A 301 -22.13 0.68 -0.75
CA THR A 301 -22.07 2.12 -1.05
C THR A 301 -20.62 2.57 -1.23
N ALA A 302 -19.69 2.16 -0.35
CA ALA A 302 -18.27 2.47 -0.47
C ALA A 302 -17.67 1.92 -1.78
N LEU A 303 -18.01 0.69 -2.17
CA LEU A 303 -17.60 0.11 -3.45
C LEU A 303 -18.14 0.92 -4.64
N ARG A 304 -19.41 1.32 -4.63
CA ARG A 304 -20.00 2.16 -5.69
C ARG A 304 -19.33 3.52 -5.77
N CYS A 305 -19.09 4.18 -4.64
CA CYS A 305 -18.37 5.45 -4.57
C CYS A 305 -16.95 5.31 -5.13
N PHE A 306 -16.24 4.25 -4.77
CA PHE A 306 -14.90 3.95 -5.30
C PHE A 306 -14.92 3.80 -6.83
N LEU A 307 -15.86 3.01 -7.37
CA LEU A 307 -15.97 2.79 -8.81
C LEU A 307 -16.34 4.08 -9.56
N ALA A 308 -17.32 4.83 -9.05
CA ALA A 308 -17.76 6.09 -9.64
C ALA A 308 -16.65 7.15 -9.64
N ALA A 309 -15.94 7.30 -8.52
CA ALA A 309 -14.83 8.25 -8.39
C ALA A 309 -13.65 7.85 -9.30
N SER A 310 -13.31 6.56 -9.38
CA SER A 310 -12.25 6.08 -10.26
C SER A 310 -12.59 6.27 -11.74
N LEU A 311 -13.84 6.02 -12.12
CA LEU A 311 -14.33 6.27 -13.48
C LEU A 311 -14.33 7.76 -13.81
N GLY A 312 -14.83 8.60 -12.89
CA GLY A 312 -14.83 10.05 -13.02
C GLY A 312 -13.43 10.65 -13.13
N ALA A 313 -12.48 10.13 -12.35
CA ALA A 313 -11.07 10.52 -12.45
C ALA A 313 -10.54 10.19 -13.85
N ARG A 314 -10.83 8.98 -14.34
CA ARG A 314 -10.39 8.52 -15.66
C ARG A 314 -10.97 9.38 -16.79
N THR A 315 -12.26 9.69 -16.75
CA THR A 315 -12.91 10.53 -17.78
C THR A 315 -12.44 11.97 -17.74
N SER A 316 -12.18 12.51 -16.55
CA SER A 316 -11.60 13.85 -16.36
C SER A 316 -10.18 13.96 -16.89
N SER A 317 -9.45 12.83 -16.96
CA SER A 317 -8.03 12.80 -17.33
C SER A 317 -7.76 13.02 -18.83
N GLY A 318 -8.79 12.90 -19.69
CA GLY A 318 -8.64 12.95 -21.15
C GLY A 318 -7.83 11.76 -21.73
N SER A 319 -7.87 11.60 -23.05
CA SER A 319 -7.04 10.61 -23.75
C SER A 319 -6.04 11.33 -24.66
N VAL A 320 -4.82 10.81 -24.76
CA VAL A 320 -3.83 11.32 -25.72
C VAL A 320 -4.27 10.91 -27.12
N SER A 321 -4.70 11.88 -27.93
CA SER A 321 -4.90 11.66 -29.37
C SER A 321 -3.54 11.28 -29.98
N ARG A 322 -3.40 10.06 -30.50
CA ARG A 322 -2.22 9.71 -31.31
C ARG A 322 -2.20 10.66 -32.52
N PRO A 323 -1.07 11.31 -32.83
CA PRO A 323 -0.97 12.08 -34.06
C PRO A 323 -1.22 11.14 -35.25
N THR A 324 -2.18 11.50 -36.10
CA THR A 324 -2.43 10.84 -37.38
C THR A 324 -1.12 10.86 -38.15
N PRO A 325 -0.59 9.72 -38.63
CA PRO A 325 0.63 9.75 -39.44
C PRO A 325 0.34 10.63 -40.65
N ALA A 326 1.06 11.75 -40.77
CA ALA A 326 0.99 12.63 -41.91
C ALA A 326 1.22 11.77 -43.16
N GLY A 327 0.27 11.81 -44.08
CA GLY A 327 0.33 11.06 -45.32
C GLY A 327 1.69 11.26 -45.97
N ARG A 328 2.35 10.14 -46.31
CA ARG A 328 3.55 10.16 -47.14
C ARG A 328 3.24 11.00 -48.37
N GLN A 329 3.81 12.20 -48.45
CA GLN A 329 3.94 12.88 -49.73
C GLN A 329 4.74 11.92 -50.63
N SER A 330 4.07 11.44 -51.67
CA SER A 330 4.68 10.66 -52.75
C SER A 330 5.70 11.54 -53.46
N GLY A 331 6.96 11.46 -53.04
CA GLY A 331 8.09 11.96 -53.82
C GLY A 331 8.24 11.11 -55.07
N SER A 332 8.02 11.73 -56.23
CA SER A 332 8.39 11.19 -57.54
C SER A 332 9.92 11.14 -57.66
N PRO A 333 10.54 10.02 -58.06
CA PRO A 333 11.97 9.98 -58.30
C PRO A 333 12.27 10.23 -59.80
N TYR A 334 13.35 10.97 -60.07
CA TYR A 334 14.07 11.16 -61.35
C TYR A 334 13.56 12.15 -62.42
N SER A 335 14.32 13.24 -62.59
CA SER A 335 14.88 13.71 -63.88
C SER A 335 16.18 14.50 -63.57
N SER A 336 17.36 13.89 -63.60
CA SER A 336 18.35 13.88 -64.71
C SER A 336 18.76 15.26 -65.28
N ASN A 337 20.08 15.51 -65.22
CA ASN A 337 20.90 16.51 -65.96
C ASN A 337 20.68 17.98 -65.55
N GLN A 338 21.67 18.75 -65.09
CA GLN A 338 23.08 18.90 -65.52
C GLN A 338 23.97 19.30 -64.34
#